data_AF-A0A8T5PTI3-F1
#
_entry.id   AF-A0A8T5PTI3-F1
#
_cell.length_a   1.000
_cell.length_b   1.000
_cell.length_c   1.000
_cell.angle_alpha   90.00
_cell.angle_beta   90.00
_cell.angle_gamma   90.00
#
_symmetry.space_group_name_H-M   'P 1'
#
loop_
_entity.id
_entity.type
_entity.pdbx_description
1 polymer ?
#
loop_
_entity_poly.entity_id
_entity_poly.type
_entity_poly.pdbx_seq_one_letter_code
_entity_poly.pdbx_strand_id
1 'polypeptide(L)'
;MKKQVFLIVLLAVLPVVSAQVMITEVMYNPTTSESDTEYVELYNQGSEAVDIGGWYLNTTSVQMSLPEGTTIGVNKSFLIADEDDNGNWPANWPQPDYALEEITLGNTDSGVQLVDNNGGVVDVVGWGSPEAALYETQPCADVAEGNSLTRIQVDGAYVDTDNNILDFEEQAPNPQSSSSFQQSANEIVLQAEVFGMPPNVDSITITPDDSTDLGVQVMPQAGAEKLVTIEAQVTDEDDNVESVSAFVNGVSYPMEFVSALDAATADYKGEISFMFFEAAQLYEVVVRAVDTDGGAHELNDSFEYLSLAAFDVDASQVIFSGQAGSSDEVLGDLNMSTLDRPTVRNLGNVMLDFQLSGTDLSSQLDTIDVSSVEYTFLDNDFTSSLAGVLGYSAMVEEVNLEPGENMLRELTLKLLIPASVASGSYSGSLYLAGVAG
;
A
#
# COMPACT_ATOMS: atom_id res chain seq x y z
N MET A 1 -12.92 -73.49 1.19
CA MET A 1 -11.94 -72.60 0.55
C MET A 1 -11.47 -73.25 -0.75
N LYS A 2 -11.92 -72.76 -1.91
CA LYS A 2 -11.38 -73.14 -3.23
C LYS A 2 -10.65 -71.91 -3.77
N LYS A 3 -9.32 -71.98 -3.90
CA LYS A 3 -8.51 -70.91 -4.49
C LYS A 3 -8.65 -70.97 -6.01
N GLN A 4 -9.17 -69.91 -6.62
CA GLN A 4 -9.09 -69.71 -8.07
C GLN A 4 -7.71 -69.17 -8.41
N VAL A 5 -7.04 -69.81 -9.37
CA VAL A 5 -5.78 -69.37 -9.95
C VAL A 5 -6.13 -68.48 -11.14
N PHE A 6 -5.67 -67.23 -11.12
CA PHE A 6 -5.77 -66.32 -12.26
C PHE A 6 -4.51 -66.47 -13.12
N LEU A 7 -4.69 -66.84 -14.39
CA LEU A 7 -3.64 -66.86 -15.40
C LEU A 7 -3.50 -65.44 -15.98
N ILE A 8 -2.38 -64.77 -15.72
CA ILE A 8 -2.06 -63.48 -16.33
C ILE A 8 -1.32 -63.75 -17.63
N VAL A 9 -1.93 -63.38 -18.75
CA VAL A 9 -1.29 -63.34 -20.07
C VAL A 9 -0.53 -62.02 -20.14
N LEU A 10 0.80 -62.08 -20.18
CA LEU A 10 1.67 -60.92 -20.35
C LEU A 10 1.66 -60.54 -21.84
N LEU A 11 0.96 -59.46 -22.20
CA LEU A 11 1.07 -58.83 -23.51
C LEU A 11 2.41 -58.08 -23.54
N ALA A 12 3.38 -58.56 -24.32
CA ALA A 12 4.62 -57.83 -24.56
C ALA A 12 4.29 -56.65 -25.47
N VAL A 13 4.29 -55.44 -24.91
CA VAL A 13 4.38 -54.21 -25.70
C VAL A 13 5.84 -54.13 -26.15
N LEU A 14 6.10 -54.50 -27.41
CA LEU A 14 7.40 -54.24 -28.01
C LEU A 14 7.54 -52.72 -28.11
N PRO A 15 8.67 -52.12 -27.68
CA PRO A 15 8.91 -50.71 -27.99
C PRO A 15 8.90 -50.58 -29.51
N VAL A 16 8.07 -49.67 -30.03
CA VAL A 16 8.26 -49.14 -31.38
C VAL A 16 9.65 -48.51 -31.36
N VAL A 17 10.58 -49.12 -32.07
CA VAL A 17 11.90 -48.52 -32.31
C VAL A 17 11.65 -47.50 -33.41
N SER A 18 11.26 -46.29 -33.02
CA SER A 18 11.21 -45.16 -33.96
C SER A 18 12.65 -44.81 -34.33
N ALA A 19 12.89 -44.57 -35.62
CA ALA A 19 14.20 -44.14 -36.10
C ALA A 19 14.60 -42.83 -35.39
N GLN A 20 15.87 -42.75 -34.99
CA GLN A 20 16.38 -41.58 -34.25
C GLN A 20 16.39 -40.32 -35.12
N VAL A 21 16.63 -40.49 -36.42
CA VAL A 21 16.59 -39.45 -37.45
C VAL A 21 15.50 -39.82 -38.43
N MET A 22 14.67 -38.85 -38.80
CA MET A 22 13.51 -39.04 -39.68
C MET A 22 13.39 -37.89 -40.66
N ILE A 23 12.82 -38.17 -41.83
CA ILE A 23 12.37 -37.19 -42.81
C ILE A 23 11.12 -36.52 -42.26
N THR A 24 11.18 -35.22 -42.00
CA THR A 24 10.07 -34.46 -41.39
C THR A 24 9.33 -33.58 -42.36
N GLU A 25 9.96 -33.21 -43.48
CA GLU A 25 9.28 -32.44 -44.51
C GLU A 25 9.92 -32.69 -45.88
N VAL A 26 9.10 -32.81 -46.93
CA VAL A 26 9.55 -32.92 -48.32
C VAL A 26 8.76 -31.96 -49.19
N MET A 27 9.47 -31.00 -49.79
CA MET A 27 8.93 -30.10 -50.79
C MET A 27 9.32 -30.63 -52.17
N TYR A 28 8.41 -31.35 -52.82
CA TYR A 28 8.65 -31.98 -54.13
C TYR A 28 7.79 -31.39 -55.26
N ASN A 29 6.90 -30.44 -54.95
CA ASN A 29 5.99 -29.83 -55.93
C ASN A 29 5.95 -28.31 -55.81
N PRO A 30 7.07 -27.60 -56.06
CA PRO A 30 7.14 -26.16 -55.94
C PRO A 30 6.33 -25.41 -57.00
N THR A 31 5.95 -24.17 -56.69
CA THR A 31 5.31 -23.24 -57.65
C THR A 31 6.32 -22.60 -58.62
N THR A 32 7.61 -22.81 -58.38
CA THR A 32 8.74 -22.39 -59.23
C THR A 32 9.18 -23.56 -60.12
N SER A 33 10.37 -23.51 -60.74
CA SER A 33 10.89 -24.72 -61.35
C SER A 33 11.24 -25.76 -60.29
N GLU A 34 11.18 -27.05 -60.66
CA GLU A 34 11.48 -28.21 -59.79
C GLU A 34 12.82 -28.00 -59.06
N SER A 35 13.87 -27.59 -59.77
CA SER A 35 15.21 -27.39 -59.19
C SER A 35 15.37 -26.17 -58.26
N ASP A 36 14.42 -25.22 -58.24
CA ASP A 36 14.64 -23.94 -57.55
C ASP A 36 14.42 -24.01 -56.02
N THR A 37 13.50 -24.86 -55.55
CA THR A 37 13.04 -24.84 -54.14
C THR A 37 12.68 -26.20 -53.55
N GLU A 38 13.09 -27.29 -54.21
CA GLU A 38 12.95 -28.63 -53.64
C GLU A 38 13.86 -28.83 -52.43
N TYR A 39 13.33 -29.50 -51.40
CA TYR A 39 14.09 -29.84 -50.22
C TYR A 39 13.57 -31.09 -49.51
N VAL A 40 14.47 -31.67 -48.71
CA VAL A 40 14.19 -32.70 -47.72
C VAL A 40 14.70 -32.20 -46.37
N GLU A 41 13.82 -32.17 -45.38
CA GLU A 41 14.15 -31.88 -44.00
C GLU A 41 14.30 -33.18 -43.21
N LEU A 42 15.40 -33.27 -42.47
CA LEU A 42 15.63 -34.33 -41.49
C LEU A 42 15.53 -33.77 -40.08
N TYR A 43 15.06 -34.56 -39.13
CA TYR A 43 15.03 -34.20 -37.72
C TYR A 43 15.53 -35.34 -36.83
N ASN A 44 16.36 -35.00 -35.84
CA ASN A 44 16.81 -35.94 -34.81
C ASN A 44 15.90 -35.85 -33.58
N GLN A 45 14.94 -36.77 -33.48
CA GLN A 45 14.04 -36.93 -32.34
C GLN A 45 14.66 -37.77 -31.19
N GLY A 46 15.92 -38.20 -31.35
CA GLY A 46 16.66 -38.90 -30.31
C GLY A 46 17.06 -38.05 -29.12
N SER A 47 17.69 -38.71 -28.17
CA SER A 47 18.29 -38.07 -26.99
C SER A 47 19.79 -37.82 -27.11
N GLU A 48 20.41 -38.21 -28.23
CA GLU A 48 21.83 -38.00 -28.53
C GLU A 48 22.01 -37.39 -29.93
N ALA A 49 23.13 -36.69 -30.16
CA ALA A 49 23.47 -36.22 -31.50
C ALA A 49 23.80 -37.42 -32.41
N VAL A 50 23.35 -37.38 -33.67
CA VAL A 50 23.61 -38.45 -34.65
C VAL A 50 24.57 -37.95 -35.70
N ASP A 51 25.63 -38.72 -35.95
CA ASP A 51 26.51 -38.54 -37.10
C ASP A 51 25.84 -39.17 -38.33
N ILE A 52 25.44 -38.31 -39.25
CA ILE A 52 24.82 -38.65 -40.54
C ILE A 52 25.80 -38.48 -41.69
N GLY A 53 27.09 -38.28 -41.41
CA GLY A 53 28.11 -38.19 -42.44
C GLY A 53 28.21 -39.49 -43.24
N GLY A 54 28.16 -39.38 -44.57
CA GLY A 54 28.15 -40.52 -45.50
C GLY A 54 26.77 -41.15 -45.74
N TRP A 55 25.75 -40.81 -44.93
CA TRP A 55 24.37 -41.25 -45.19
C TRP A 55 23.93 -40.66 -46.53
N TYR A 56 22.93 -41.24 -47.17
CA TYR A 56 22.50 -40.74 -48.47
C TYR A 56 20.98 -40.70 -48.61
N LEU A 57 20.51 -39.74 -49.41
CA LEU A 57 19.17 -39.72 -49.93
C LEU A 57 19.16 -40.51 -51.25
N ASN A 58 18.21 -41.42 -51.37
CA ASN A 58 17.94 -42.17 -52.57
C ASN A 58 16.55 -41.79 -53.09
N THR A 59 16.50 -41.18 -54.26
CA THR A 59 15.26 -40.77 -54.92
C THR A 59 15.07 -41.58 -56.20
N THR A 60 13.96 -41.38 -56.92
CA THR A 60 13.76 -41.98 -58.24
C THR A 60 14.82 -41.57 -59.26
N SER A 61 15.44 -40.39 -59.06
CA SER A 61 16.31 -39.74 -60.05
C SER A 61 17.79 -39.87 -59.70
N VAL A 62 18.15 -39.75 -58.42
CA VAL A 62 19.54 -39.59 -57.98
C VAL A 62 19.77 -40.17 -56.59
N GLN A 63 21.02 -40.57 -56.35
CA GLN A 63 21.52 -40.88 -55.02
C GLN A 63 22.51 -39.79 -54.61
N MET A 64 22.22 -39.07 -53.53
CA MET A 64 23.01 -37.94 -53.03
C MET A 64 23.56 -38.26 -51.65
N SER A 65 24.87 -38.10 -51.44
CA SER A 65 25.53 -38.44 -50.18
C SER A 65 25.79 -37.21 -49.31
N LEU A 66 25.49 -37.33 -48.02
CA LEU A 66 25.75 -36.29 -47.03
C LEU A 66 27.26 -36.21 -46.73
N PRO A 67 27.84 -34.99 -46.62
CA PRO A 67 29.26 -34.82 -46.36
C PRO A 67 29.72 -35.52 -45.08
N GLU A 68 30.93 -36.08 -45.11
CA GLU A 68 31.58 -36.66 -43.93
C GLU A 68 31.66 -35.66 -42.77
N GLY A 69 31.39 -36.13 -41.55
CA GLY A 69 31.38 -35.31 -40.34
C GLY A 69 30.12 -34.45 -40.13
N THR A 70 29.06 -34.67 -40.91
CA THR A 70 27.76 -34.01 -40.71
C THR A 70 27.04 -34.60 -39.51
N THR A 71 26.65 -33.77 -38.54
CA THR A 71 25.94 -34.22 -37.34
C THR A 71 24.65 -33.46 -37.13
N ILE A 72 23.56 -34.17 -36.79
CA ILE A 72 22.32 -33.55 -36.32
C ILE A 72 22.29 -33.58 -34.79
N GLY A 73 22.26 -32.41 -34.16
CA GLY A 73 22.11 -32.28 -32.71
C GLY A 73 20.76 -32.83 -32.21
N VAL A 74 20.66 -33.06 -30.89
CA VAL A 74 19.40 -33.47 -30.25
C VAL A 74 18.32 -32.41 -30.50
N ASN A 75 17.13 -32.85 -30.96
CA ASN A 75 16.00 -31.98 -31.27
C ASN A 75 16.36 -30.85 -32.25
N LYS A 76 17.16 -31.18 -33.26
CA LYS A 76 17.54 -30.27 -34.34
C LYS A 76 17.13 -30.83 -35.68
N SER A 77 16.80 -29.92 -36.59
CA SER A 77 16.59 -30.22 -37.99
C SER A 77 17.89 -30.09 -38.77
N PHE A 78 17.93 -30.72 -39.94
CA PHE A 78 18.97 -30.57 -40.95
C PHE A 78 18.28 -30.46 -42.32
N LEU A 79 18.50 -29.35 -43.00
CA LEU A 79 17.80 -29.01 -44.24
C LEU A 79 18.70 -29.24 -45.46
N ILE A 80 18.22 -30.08 -46.37
CA ILE A 80 18.87 -30.43 -47.62
C ILE A 80 18.05 -29.84 -48.75
N ALA A 81 18.61 -28.94 -49.55
CA ALA A 81 17.97 -28.37 -50.73
C ALA A 81 18.65 -28.85 -52.02
N ASP A 82 17.95 -28.73 -53.15
CA ASP A 82 18.49 -29.06 -54.48
C ASP A 82 19.67 -28.15 -54.88
N GLU A 83 20.56 -28.65 -55.74
CA GLU A 83 21.67 -27.88 -56.31
C GLU A 83 21.14 -27.00 -57.46
N ASP A 84 21.41 -25.69 -57.40
CA ASP A 84 20.95 -24.65 -58.34
C ASP A 84 19.58 -24.04 -58.03
N ASP A 85 19.55 -23.19 -56.99
CA ASP A 85 18.37 -22.36 -56.69
C ASP A 85 18.18 -21.19 -57.67
N ASN A 86 19.13 -20.90 -58.58
CA ASN A 86 19.15 -19.69 -59.40
C ASN A 86 18.93 -18.36 -58.61
N GLY A 87 19.18 -18.35 -57.30
CA GLY A 87 18.84 -17.27 -56.36
C GLY A 87 17.34 -17.14 -56.03
N ASN A 88 16.54 -18.16 -56.29
CA ASN A 88 15.09 -18.23 -56.07
C ASN A 88 14.72 -18.84 -54.72
N TRP A 89 15.68 -19.24 -53.88
CA TRP A 89 15.39 -19.69 -52.52
C TRP A 89 14.62 -18.59 -51.75
N PRO A 90 13.44 -18.90 -51.16
CA PRO A 90 12.63 -17.89 -50.49
C PRO A 90 13.40 -17.22 -49.35
N ALA A 91 13.50 -15.89 -49.38
CA ALA A 91 14.27 -15.13 -48.39
C ALA A 91 13.76 -15.26 -46.94
N ASN A 92 12.51 -15.71 -46.76
CA ASN A 92 11.89 -15.98 -45.46
C ASN A 92 12.08 -17.43 -44.99
N TRP A 93 12.66 -18.30 -45.80
CA TRP A 93 13.05 -19.65 -45.38
C TRP A 93 14.49 -19.62 -44.83
N PRO A 94 14.82 -20.47 -43.85
CA PRO A 94 16.19 -20.60 -43.40
C PRO A 94 17.09 -21.02 -44.56
N GLN A 95 18.37 -20.65 -44.49
CA GLN A 95 19.34 -21.20 -45.43
C GLN A 95 19.48 -22.71 -45.20
N PRO A 96 19.53 -23.52 -46.28
CA PRO A 96 19.75 -24.95 -46.16
C PRO A 96 21.12 -25.23 -45.56
N ASP A 97 21.22 -26.33 -44.82
CA ASP A 97 22.49 -26.81 -44.28
C ASP A 97 23.35 -27.45 -45.38
N TYR A 98 22.71 -27.99 -46.41
CA TYR A 98 23.35 -28.58 -47.58
C TYR A 98 22.56 -28.31 -48.87
N ALA A 99 23.23 -27.84 -49.92
CA ALA A 99 22.64 -27.50 -51.22
C ALA A 99 23.67 -27.55 -52.37
N LEU A 100 24.58 -28.53 -52.33
CA LEU A 100 25.72 -28.62 -53.26
C LEU A 100 25.63 -29.79 -54.25
N GLU A 101 24.61 -30.64 -54.15
CA GLU A 101 24.38 -31.77 -55.05
C GLU A 101 22.89 -31.88 -55.38
N GLU A 102 22.57 -32.26 -56.62
CA GLU A 102 21.19 -32.44 -57.07
C GLU A 102 20.44 -33.51 -56.24
N ILE A 103 19.21 -33.23 -55.84
CA ILE A 103 18.29 -34.20 -55.21
C ILE A 103 17.11 -34.58 -56.12
N THR A 104 16.68 -33.67 -57.01
CA THR A 104 15.63 -33.82 -58.04
C THR A 104 14.49 -34.75 -57.64
N LEU A 105 13.42 -34.17 -57.11
CA LEU A 105 12.24 -34.85 -56.63
C LEU A 105 11.15 -34.89 -57.70
N GLY A 106 10.63 -36.09 -58.01
CA GLY A 106 9.54 -36.20 -58.98
C GLY A 106 8.22 -35.63 -58.43
N ASN A 107 7.60 -34.72 -59.18
CA ASN A 107 6.30 -34.12 -58.87
C ASN A 107 5.15 -35.13 -58.63
N THR A 108 5.26 -36.36 -59.14
CA THR A 108 4.27 -37.44 -58.99
C THR A 108 4.97 -38.79 -58.97
N ASP A 109 4.34 -39.80 -58.36
CA ASP A 109 4.78 -41.21 -58.40
C ASP A 109 6.26 -41.41 -57.98
N SER A 110 6.71 -40.70 -56.94
CA SER A 110 8.10 -40.69 -56.48
C SER A 110 8.22 -40.81 -54.95
N GLY A 111 9.44 -40.86 -54.44
CA GLY A 111 9.70 -40.86 -53.01
C GLY A 111 11.16 -40.58 -52.69
N VAL A 112 11.44 -40.47 -51.39
CA VAL A 112 12.76 -40.26 -50.81
C VAL A 112 13.00 -41.32 -49.77
N GLN A 113 14.15 -41.99 -49.89
CA GLN A 113 14.65 -42.94 -48.91
C GLN A 113 15.94 -42.40 -48.27
N LEU A 114 15.96 -42.33 -46.94
CA LEU A 114 17.16 -42.03 -46.17
C LEU A 114 17.87 -43.34 -45.82
N VAL A 115 19.15 -43.45 -46.16
CA VAL A 115 19.96 -44.67 -45.96
C VAL A 115 21.24 -44.38 -45.19
N ASP A 116 21.56 -45.23 -44.22
CA ASP A 116 22.79 -45.15 -43.44
C ASP A 116 24.03 -45.68 -44.19
N ASN A 117 25.21 -45.47 -43.61
CA ASN A 117 26.51 -45.91 -44.18
C ASN A 117 26.65 -47.43 -44.35
N ASN A 118 25.78 -48.23 -43.71
CA ASN A 118 25.78 -49.68 -43.82
C ASN A 118 24.79 -50.18 -44.89
N GLY A 119 24.08 -49.27 -45.57
CA GLY A 119 23.01 -49.60 -46.53
C GLY A 119 21.68 -49.93 -45.87
N GLY A 120 21.52 -49.63 -44.58
CA GLY A 120 20.27 -49.77 -43.84
C GLY A 120 19.34 -48.60 -44.11
N VAL A 121 18.10 -48.89 -44.48
CA VAL A 121 17.05 -47.88 -44.63
C VAL A 121 16.70 -47.33 -43.26
N VAL A 122 16.85 -46.03 -43.09
CA VAL A 122 16.56 -45.32 -41.84
C VAL A 122 15.12 -44.86 -41.82
N ASP A 123 14.66 -44.29 -42.93
CA ASP A 123 13.31 -43.75 -43.09
C ASP A 123 12.98 -43.62 -44.59
N VAL A 124 11.70 -43.70 -44.95
CA VAL A 124 11.23 -43.56 -46.33
C VAL A 124 9.90 -42.83 -46.38
N VAL A 125 9.76 -41.89 -47.31
CA VAL A 125 8.47 -41.28 -47.64
C VAL A 125 8.24 -41.28 -49.15
N GLY A 126 7.08 -41.78 -49.58
CA GLY A 126 6.68 -41.79 -50.99
C GLY A 126 5.27 -41.26 -51.21
N TRP A 127 5.01 -40.81 -52.43
CA TRP A 127 3.76 -40.20 -52.87
C TRP A 127 3.31 -40.70 -54.25
N GLY A 128 2.00 -40.74 -54.47
CA GLY A 128 1.40 -41.27 -55.70
C GLY A 128 1.52 -42.79 -55.79
N SER A 129 2.09 -43.29 -56.88
CA SER A 129 2.36 -44.71 -57.14
C SER A 129 3.86 -45.01 -57.32
N PRO A 130 4.70 -44.74 -56.30
CA PRO A 130 6.15 -44.86 -56.43
C PRO A 130 6.63 -46.32 -56.46
N GLU A 131 7.90 -46.53 -56.81
CA GLU A 131 8.53 -47.85 -56.72
C GLU A 131 8.45 -48.41 -55.29
N ALA A 132 8.34 -49.74 -55.16
CA ALA A 132 8.08 -50.40 -53.87
C ALA A 132 9.15 -50.16 -52.78
N ALA A 133 10.32 -49.63 -53.14
CA ALA A 133 11.39 -49.30 -52.20
C ALA A 133 11.33 -47.85 -51.68
N LEU A 134 10.46 -47.01 -52.25
CA LEU A 134 10.39 -45.56 -52.00
C LEU A 134 9.14 -45.16 -51.19
N TYR A 135 8.48 -46.11 -50.53
CA TYR A 135 7.42 -45.82 -49.57
C TYR A 135 7.33 -46.91 -48.51
N GLU A 136 6.67 -46.60 -47.40
CA GLU A 136 6.39 -47.53 -46.31
C GLU A 136 4.90 -47.83 -46.27
N THR A 137 4.53 -49.11 -46.29
CA THR A 137 3.16 -49.65 -46.23
C THR A 137 2.17 -49.10 -47.26
N GLN A 138 1.83 -47.81 -47.23
CA GLN A 138 1.07 -47.08 -48.23
C GLN A 138 1.67 -45.69 -48.47
N PRO A 139 1.87 -45.28 -49.74
CA PRO A 139 2.35 -43.93 -50.06
C PRO A 139 1.28 -42.87 -49.75
N CYS A 140 1.74 -41.63 -49.59
CA CYS A 140 0.89 -40.45 -49.52
C CYS A 140 0.18 -40.18 -50.86
N ALA A 141 -0.90 -39.40 -50.82
CA ALA A 141 -1.44 -38.79 -52.05
C ALA A 141 -0.53 -37.66 -52.52
N ASP A 142 -0.63 -37.27 -53.80
CA ASP A 142 0.08 -36.10 -54.29
C ASP A 142 -0.44 -34.82 -53.63
N VAL A 143 0.47 -33.95 -53.18
CA VAL A 143 0.16 -32.61 -52.67
C VAL A 143 -0.14 -31.64 -53.80
N ALA A 144 -0.89 -30.58 -53.51
CA ALA A 144 -1.09 -29.48 -54.44
C ALA A 144 0.24 -28.73 -54.71
N GLU A 145 0.35 -28.13 -55.89
CA GLU A 145 1.47 -27.24 -56.25
C GLU A 145 1.65 -26.14 -55.20
N GLY A 146 2.87 -26.01 -54.68
CA GLY A 146 3.26 -25.06 -53.63
C GLY A 146 3.17 -25.58 -52.20
N ASN A 147 2.71 -26.81 -51.98
CA ASN A 147 2.66 -27.46 -50.67
C ASN A 147 3.74 -28.54 -50.52
N SER A 148 4.03 -28.90 -49.27
CA SER A 148 4.97 -29.96 -48.89
C SER A 148 4.22 -31.13 -48.22
N LEU A 149 4.85 -32.31 -48.20
CA LEU A 149 4.49 -33.37 -47.25
C LEU A 149 5.21 -33.11 -45.95
N THR A 150 4.48 -32.91 -44.87
CA THR A 150 5.01 -32.68 -43.52
C THR A 150 4.65 -33.84 -42.62
N ARG A 151 5.62 -34.35 -41.86
CA ARG A 151 5.41 -35.44 -40.90
C ARG A 151 4.57 -34.93 -39.72
N ILE A 152 3.51 -35.65 -39.41
CA ILE A 152 2.55 -35.36 -38.36
C ILE A 152 3.23 -35.43 -36.99
N GLN A 153 2.91 -34.47 -36.14
CA GLN A 153 3.28 -34.49 -34.73
C GLN A 153 2.09 -34.84 -33.84
N VAL A 154 2.30 -35.72 -32.86
CA VAL A 154 1.35 -36.00 -31.77
C VAL A 154 2.07 -35.71 -30.45
N ASP A 155 1.48 -34.85 -29.63
CA ASP A 155 2.05 -34.39 -28.35
C ASP A 155 3.48 -33.81 -28.48
N GLY A 156 3.77 -33.16 -29.61
CA GLY A 156 5.06 -32.51 -29.88
C GLY A 156 6.17 -33.45 -30.33
N ALA A 157 5.86 -34.72 -30.63
CA ALA A 157 6.77 -35.67 -31.23
C ALA A 157 6.27 -36.07 -32.63
N TYR A 158 7.17 -36.09 -33.60
CA TYR A 158 6.92 -36.65 -34.92
C TYR A 158 6.57 -38.13 -34.82
N VAL A 159 5.56 -38.53 -35.57
CA VAL A 159 5.03 -39.88 -35.60
C VAL A 159 5.64 -40.66 -36.76
N ASP A 160 6.00 -41.90 -36.49
CA ASP A 160 6.59 -42.82 -37.46
C ASP A 160 5.98 -44.21 -37.24
N THR A 161 5.01 -44.58 -38.07
CA THR A 161 4.25 -45.83 -37.97
C THR A 161 4.62 -46.84 -39.05
N ASP A 162 5.72 -46.61 -39.77
CA ASP A 162 6.12 -47.31 -40.99
C ASP A 162 4.99 -47.29 -42.05
N ASN A 163 4.19 -46.21 -42.11
CA ASN A 163 3.07 -46.08 -43.03
C ASN A 163 2.84 -44.62 -43.43
N ASN A 164 3.35 -44.23 -44.60
CA ASN A 164 3.45 -42.81 -44.98
C ASN A 164 2.10 -42.07 -44.96
N ILE A 165 0.99 -42.72 -45.33
CA ILE A 165 -0.34 -42.08 -45.31
C ILE A 165 -0.85 -41.74 -43.88
N LEU A 166 -0.28 -42.34 -42.84
CA LEU A 166 -0.60 -42.04 -41.44
C LEU A 166 0.40 -41.08 -40.80
N ASP A 167 1.59 -40.98 -41.39
CA ASP A 167 2.72 -40.26 -40.81
C ASP A 167 2.89 -38.87 -41.43
N PHE A 168 2.37 -38.62 -42.63
CA PHE A 168 2.50 -37.34 -43.32
C PHE A 168 1.16 -36.74 -43.72
N GLU A 169 1.13 -35.41 -43.75
CA GLU A 169 0.01 -34.62 -44.24
C GLU A 169 0.49 -33.50 -45.16
N GLU A 170 -0.40 -33.04 -46.04
CA GLU A 170 -0.15 -31.86 -46.88
C GLU A 170 -0.21 -30.58 -46.05
N GLN A 171 0.86 -29.77 -46.10
CA GLN A 171 0.94 -28.47 -45.43
C GLN A 171 1.59 -27.42 -46.34
N ALA A 172 1.45 -26.15 -45.97
CA ALA A 172 2.29 -25.11 -46.56
C ALA A 172 3.74 -25.30 -46.10
N PRO A 173 4.73 -25.08 -46.98
CA PRO A 173 6.14 -25.35 -46.67
C PRO A 173 6.66 -24.50 -45.50
N ASN A 174 7.28 -25.16 -44.52
CA ASN A 174 7.86 -24.53 -43.33
C ASN A 174 9.25 -25.11 -42.96
N PRO A 175 10.24 -25.03 -43.88
CA PRO A 175 11.51 -25.69 -43.70
C PRO A 175 12.27 -25.17 -42.48
N GLN A 176 12.97 -26.08 -41.80
CA GLN A 176 13.81 -25.86 -40.63
C GLN A 176 15.22 -26.39 -40.89
N SER A 177 16.22 -25.54 -40.73
CA SER A 177 17.64 -25.94 -40.79
C SER A 177 18.25 -26.09 -39.40
N SER A 178 19.52 -26.46 -39.31
CA SER A 178 20.26 -26.52 -38.04
C SER A 178 20.30 -25.16 -37.32
N SER A 179 20.14 -24.08 -38.09
CA SER A 179 20.08 -22.69 -37.62
C SER A 179 18.66 -22.22 -37.27
N SER A 180 17.64 -23.02 -37.59
CA SER A 180 16.28 -22.74 -37.13
C SER A 180 16.20 -22.92 -35.61
N PHE A 181 15.90 -21.82 -34.93
CA PHE A 181 15.57 -21.86 -33.52
C PHE A 181 14.16 -22.42 -33.36
N GLN A 182 14.03 -23.67 -32.93
CA GLN A 182 12.80 -24.13 -32.27
C GLN A 182 12.54 -23.20 -31.08
N GLN A 183 11.56 -22.30 -31.23
CA GLN A 183 11.12 -21.43 -30.15
C GLN A 183 10.35 -22.27 -29.13
N SER A 184 11.07 -22.96 -28.25
CA SER A 184 10.52 -23.38 -26.95
C SER A 184 10.91 -22.32 -25.91
N ALA A 185 10.30 -21.14 -25.98
CA ALA A 185 10.43 -20.16 -24.92
C ALA A 185 9.02 -19.73 -24.48
N ASN A 186 8.49 -20.40 -23.46
CA ASN A 186 7.53 -19.75 -22.58
C ASN A 186 8.25 -18.55 -21.97
N GLU A 187 7.95 -17.35 -22.46
CA GLU A 187 8.44 -16.13 -21.85
C GLU A 187 7.79 -16.00 -20.46
N ILE A 188 8.59 -16.23 -19.41
CA ILE A 188 8.21 -15.80 -18.06
C ILE A 188 8.57 -14.32 -17.98
N VAL A 189 7.57 -13.47 -18.13
CA VAL A 189 7.73 -12.03 -17.89
C VAL A 189 7.97 -11.83 -16.39
N LEU A 190 9.21 -11.48 -16.01
CA LEU A 190 9.54 -11.07 -14.65
C LEU A 190 9.22 -9.57 -14.51
N GLN A 191 8.17 -9.24 -13.77
CA GLN A 191 7.87 -7.87 -13.35
C GLN A 191 8.25 -7.72 -11.88
N ALA A 192 8.95 -6.64 -11.57
CA ALA A 192 9.21 -6.21 -10.21
C ALA A 192 8.73 -4.76 -10.07
N GLU A 193 7.86 -4.52 -9.09
CA GLU A 193 7.56 -3.17 -8.60
C GLU A 193 8.46 -2.94 -7.39
N VAL A 194 9.26 -1.88 -7.43
CA VAL A 194 10.10 -1.43 -6.32
C VAL A 194 9.44 -0.19 -5.76
N PHE A 195 9.02 -0.25 -4.50
CA PHE A 195 8.47 0.89 -3.76
C PHE A 195 9.61 1.59 -3.00
N GLY A 196 9.48 2.90 -2.79
CA GLY A 196 10.31 3.66 -1.83
C GLY A 196 10.20 3.06 -0.42
N MET A 197 11.18 3.37 0.42
CA MET A 197 11.09 2.99 1.84
C MET A 197 10.20 4.03 2.54
N PRO A 198 9.15 3.62 3.26
CA PRO A 198 8.30 4.60 3.93
C PRO A 198 9.09 5.35 5.01
N PRO A 199 8.70 6.59 5.32
CA PRO A 199 9.33 7.36 6.37
C PRO A 199 9.05 6.71 7.72
N ASN A 200 9.93 6.97 8.69
CA ASN A 200 9.79 6.53 10.06
C ASN A 200 9.74 7.75 11.00
N VAL A 201 8.74 7.79 11.87
CA VAL A 201 8.69 8.78 12.96
C VAL A 201 9.45 8.16 14.14
N ASP A 202 10.65 8.66 14.40
CA ASP A 202 11.60 8.04 15.36
C ASP A 202 11.28 8.39 16.81
N SER A 203 10.86 9.63 17.04
CA SER A 203 10.56 10.13 18.38
C SER A 203 9.57 11.29 18.34
N ILE A 204 8.89 11.49 19.46
CA ILE A 204 8.02 12.63 19.74
C ILE A 204 8.53 13.28 21.02
N THR A 205 8.56 14.61 21.05
CA THR A 205 8.81 15.41 22.26
C THR A 205 7.69 16.43 22.40
N ILE A 206 7.05 16.48 23.56
CA ILE A 206 5.95 17.41 23.86
C ILE A 206 6.40 18.38 24.94
N THR A 207 6.16 19.68 24.74
CA THR A 207 6.49 20.73 25.71
C THR A 207 5.36 21.77 25.85
N PRO A 208 5.23 22.45 27.00
CA PRO A 208 6.03 22.29 28.21
C PRO A 208 5.65 21.06 29.02
N ASP A 209 6.57 20.65 29.90
CA ASP A 209 6.27 19.75 31.02
C ASP A 209 6.38 20.57 32.31
N ASP A 210 5.23 20.96 32.84
CA ASP A 210 5.07 21.88 33.97
C ASP A 210 5.12 21.15 35.33
N SER A 211 5.21 19.81 35.34
CA SER A 211 5.34 19.00 36.55
C SER A 211 6.59 18.10 36.50
N THR A 212 6.83 17.39 37.60
CA THR A 212 7.86 16.34 37.70
C THR A 212 7.23 14.95 37.80
N ASP A 213 5.91 14.87 37.61
CA ASP A 213 5.19 13.61 37.63
C ASP A 213 5.55 12.78 36.38
N LEU A 214 5.09 11.52 36.34
CA LEU A 214 5.40 10.66 35.20
C LEU A 214 4.55 11.05 33.98
N GLY A 215 5.19 11.24 32.83
CA GLY A 215 4.55 11.72 31.59
C GLY A 215 4.68 13.23 31.45
N VAL A 216 4.14 13.79 30.37
CA VAL A 216 4.14 15.25 30.16
C VAL A 216 2.90 15.85 30.79
N GLN A 217 3.05 16.80 31.72
CA GLN A 217 1.94 17.53 32.30
C GLN A 217 1.94 18.98 31.83
N VAL A 218 0.83 19.43 31.26
CA VAL A 218 0.65 20.80 30.79
C VAL A 218 -0.31 21.53 31.73
N MET A 219 0.17 22.56 32.39
CA MET A 219 -0.64 23.41 33.27
C MET A 219 -1.33 24.51 32.45
N PRO A 220 -2.67 24.63 32.49
CA PRO A 220 -3.39 25.71 31.82
C PRO A 220 -2.95 27.09 32.32
N GLN A 221 -3.15 28.12 31.51
CA GLN A 221 -2.94 29.51 31.92
C GLN A 221 -4.29 30.18 32.19
N ALA A 222 -4.47 30.77 33.37
CA ALA A 222 -5.73 31.39 33.76
C ALA A 222 -6.18 32.45 32.73
N GLY A 223 -7.35 32.26 32.13
CA GLY A 223 -7.98 33.20 31.20
C GLY A 223 -7.26 33.39 29.87
N ALA A 224 -6.25 32.57 29.56
CA ALA A 224 -5.39 32.75 28.40
C ALA A 224 -5.09 31.43 27.68
N GLU A 225 -4.65 31.55 26.44
CA GLU A 225 -4.16 30.40 25.68
C GLU A 225 -2.86 29.86 26.27
N LYS A 226 -2.73 28.53 26.26
CA LYS A 226 -1.52 27.77 26.58
C LYS A 226 -0.99 27.15 25.29
N LEU A 227 0.26 27.47 24.95
CA LEU A 227 0.91 26.89 23.79
C LEU A 227 1.50 25.52 24.14
N VAL A 228 1.14 24.49 23.38
CA VAL A 228 1.73 23.15 23.43
C VAL A 228 2.53 22.94 22.14
N THR A 229 3.81 22.62 22.27
CA THR A 229 4.71 22.34 21.16
C THR A 229 4.93 20.84 21.04
N ILE A 230 4.79 20.32 19.83
CA ILE A 230 5.09 18.94 19.48
C ILE A 230 6.27 18.97 18.51
N GLU A 231 7.36 18.32 18.89
CA GLU A 231 8.52 18.11 18.03
C GLU A 231 8.61 16.63 17.68
N ALA A 232 9.02 16.33 16.45
CA ALA A 232 9.22 14.97 15.99
C ALA A 232 10.48 14.87 15.14
N GLN A 233 11.23 13.79 15.36
CA GLN A 233 12.32 13.39 14.48
C GLN A 233 11.78 12.37 13.48
N VAL A 234 11.97 12.61 12.19
CA VAL A 234 11.51 11.74 11.11
C VAL A 234 12.70 11.35 10.25
N THR A 235 12.87 10.05 10.00
CA THR A 235 13.90 9.47 9.14
C THR A 235 13.28 8.90 7.88
N ASP A 236 13.86 9.21 6.73
CA ASP A 236 13.40 8.75 5.42
C ASP A 236 14.60 8.56 4.47
N GLU A 237 14.85 7.31 4.05
CA GLU A 237 16.11 6.92 3.39
C GLU A 237 16.24 7.44 1.95
N ASP A 238 15.13 7.74 1.28
CA ASP A 238 15.07 8.33 -0.05
C ASP A 238 14.71 9.83 -0.04
N ASP A 239 14.63 10.45 1.14
CA ASP A 239 14.47 11.89 1.40
C ASP A 239 13.30 12.50 0.59
N ASN A 240 12.13 11.85 0.64
CA ASN A 240 10.95 12.20 -0.12
C ASN A 240 9.70 12.42 0.75
N VAL A 241 9.87 12.72 2.05
CA VAL A 241 8.79 13.13 2.96
C VAL A 241 7.95 14.27 2.35
N GLU A 242 6.68 14.00 2.09
CA GLU A 242 5.71 14.95 1.55
C GLU A 242 5.09 15.81 2.66
N SER A 243 4.75 15.20 3.79
CA SER A 243 4.12 15.91 4.91
C SER A 243 4.36 15.25 6.26
N VAL A 244 4.41 16.08 7.30
CA VAL A 244 4.38 15.65 8.70
C VAL A 244 3.25 16.42 9.40
N SER A 245 2.42 15.71 10.16
CA SER A 245 1.30 16.30 10.89
C SER A 245 1.13 15.65 12.25
N ALA A 246 0.81 16.45 13.26
CA ALA A 246 0.38 15.98 14.57
C ALA A 246 -1.15 15.95 14.63
N PHE A 247 -1.71 14.90 15.21
CA PHE A 247 -3.13 14.76 15.46
C PHE A 247 -3.38 14.75 16.96
N VAL A 248 -4.20 15.68 17.43
CA VAL A 248 -4.62 15.73 18.83
C VAL A 248 -6.14 15.60 18.89
N ASN A 249 -6.62 14.54 19.54
CA ASN A 249 -8.03 14.14 19.52
C ASN A 249 -8.64 14.07 18.09
N GLY A 250 -7.83 13.64 17.11
CA GLY A 250 -8.22 13.52 15.70
C GLY A 250 -8.22 14.84 14.91
N VAL A 251 -7.88 15.97 15.53
CA VAL A 251 -7.69 17.25 14.82
C VAL A 251 -6.25 17.31 14.31
N SER A 252 -6.09 17.55 13.01
CA SER A 252 -4.79 17.62 12.33
C SER A 252 -4.16 19.01 12.47
N TYR A 253 -2.89 19.04 12.86
CA TYR A 253 -2.04 20.22 12.93
C TYR A 253 -0.80 19.98 12.05
N PRO A 254 -0.57 20.81 11.02
CA PRO A 254 0.63 20.66 10.20
C PRO A 254 1.88 20.91 11.03
N MET A 255 2.94 20.15 10.77
CA MET A 255 4.25 20.36 11.37
C MET A 255 5.20 20.95 10.34
N GLU A 256 5.96 21.95 10.73
CA GLU A 256 6.94 22.62 9.88
C GLU A 256 8.31 21.96 10.03
N PHE A 257 9.04 21.84 8.92
CA PHE A 257 10.44 21.44 8.94
C PHE A 257 11.26 22.48 9.73
N VAL A 258 12.10 22.01 10.64
CA VAL A 258 12.97 22.85 11.47
C VAL A 258 14.41 22.77 10.97
N SER A 259 14.98 21.55 10.93
CA SER A 259 16.36 21.32 10.53
C SER A 259 16.61 19.88 10.11
N ALA A 260 17.54 19.67 9.18
CA ALA A 260 18.09 18.35 8.88
C ALA A 260 19.16 18.01 9.93
N LEU A 261 19.08 16.81 10.50
CA LEU A 261 20.07 16.27 11.42
C LEU A 261 21.17 15.52 10.66
N ASP A 262 20.80 14.83 9.58
CA ASP A 262 21.70 14.24 8.61
C ASP A 262 21.07 14.18 7.21
N ALA A 263 21.45 13.22 6.37
CA ALA A 263 20.98 13.11 4.99
C ALA A 263 19.60 12.48 4.85
N ALA A 264 19.12 11.75 5.87
CA ALA A 264 17.84 11.04 5.87
C ALA A 264 16.93 11.51 7.01
N THR A 265 17.48 12.10 8.08
CA THR A 265 16.73 12.47 9.28
C THR A 265 16.57 13.97 9.45
N ALA A 266 15.36 14.42 9.78
CA ALA A 266 15.03 15.82 10.04
C ALA A 266 14.09 16.02 11.24
N ASP A 267 14.17 17.20 11.84
CA ASP A 267 13.30 17.67 12.91
C ASP A 267 12.11 18.44 12.33
N TYR A 268 10.92 18.16 12.86
CA TYR A 268 9.66 18.83 12.55
C TYR A 268 9.03 19.37 13.83
N LYS A 269 8.32 20.49 13.71
CA LYS A 269 7.67 21.15 14.85
C LYS A 269 6.25 21.59 14.51
N GLY A 270 5.30 21.26 15.37
CA GLY A 270 3.94 21.78 15.37
C GLY A 270 3.65 22.53 16.67
N GLU A 271 2.90 23.62 16.58
CA GLU A 271 2.44 24.39 17.74
C GLU A 271 0.92 24.37 17.79
N ILE A 272 0.37 24.05 18.96
CA ILE A 272 -1.07 23.95 19.20
C ILE A 272 -1.44 24.92 20.32
N SER A 273 -2.40 25.78 20.06
CA SER A 273 -2.96 26.67 21.07
C SER A 273 -4.13 25.98 21.79
N PHE A 274 -3.96 25.74 23.09
CA PHE A 274 -5.00 25.24 23.98
C PHE A 274 -5.64 26.41 24.70
N MET A 275 -6.96 26.57 24.57
CA MET A 275 -7.68 27.56 25.35
C MET A 275 -7.66 27.18 26.84
N PHE A 276 -7.71 28.17 27.74
CA PHE A 276 -7.74 27.91 29.19
C PHE A 276 -8.92 27.07 29.66
N PHE A 277 -9.96 26.92 28.84
CA PHE A 277 -11.17 26.14 29.13
C PHE A 277 -11.19 24.77 28.42
N GLU A 278 -10.08 24.36 27.80
CA GLU A 278 -9.91 22.98 27.34
C GLU A 278 -9.97 22.00 28.50
N ALA A 279 -10.67 20.88 28.29
CA ALA A 279 -10.98 19.92 29.34
C ALA A 279 -9.71 19.38 30.02
N ALA A 280 -9.74 19.24 31.35
CA ALA A 280 -8.67 18.57 32.07
C ALA A 280 -8.74 17.05 31.83
N GLN A 281 -7.79 16.51 31.06
CA GLN A 281 -7.74 15.10 30.68
C GLN A 281 -6.39 14.74 30.05
N LEU A 282 -6.20 13.45 29.77
CA LEU A 282 -5.12 12.99 28.91
C LEU A 282 -5.48 13.27 27.44
N TYR A 283 -4.61 13.96 26.72
CA TYR A 283 -4.69 14.19 25.29
C TYR A 283 -3.72 13.26 24.56
N GLU A 284 -4.26 12.45 23.65
CA GLU A 284 -3.46 11.60 22.77
C GLU A 284 -2.91 12.41 21.61
N VAL A 285 -1.63 12.19 21.30
CA VAL A 285 -0.90 12.80 20.20
C VAL A 285 -0.48 11.68 19.25
N VAL A 286 -0.85 11.80 17.97
CA VAL A 286 -0.33 10.92 16.91
C VAL A 286 0.44 11.79 15.92
N VAL A 287 1.73 11.53 15.74
CA VAL A 287 2.51 12.16 14.68
C VAL A 287 2.55 11.21 13.49
N ARG A 288 2.13 11.71 12.33
CA ARG A 288 2.11 10.97 11.06
C ARG A 288 3.05 11.63 10.06
N ALA A 289 3.99 10.86 9.54
CA ALA A 289 4.80 11.23 8.37
C ALA A 289 4.30 10.47 7.14
N VAL A 290 4.23 11.15 6.00
CA VAL A 290 3.81 10.60 4.71
C VAL A 290 4.80 11.01 3.64
N ASP A 291 5.25 10.07 2.81
CA ASP A 291 6.10 10.32 1.65
C ASP A 291 5.31 10.58 0.36
N THR A 292 6.01 10.99 -0.71
CA THR A 292 5.40 11.24 -2.03
C THR A 292 4.87 9.99 -2.74
N ASP A 293 5.31 8.80 -2.34
CA ASP A 293 4.85 7.51 -2.89
C ASP A 293 3.59 7.00 -2.15
N GLY A 294 3.17 7.69 -1.08
CA GLY A 294 2.03 7.37 -0.23
C GLY A 294 2.35 6.43 0.93
N GLY A 295 3.61 6.05 1.13
CA GLY A 295 4.08 5.38 2.33
C GLY A 295 3.96 6.30 3.55
N ALA A 296 3.70 5.72 4.72
CA ALA A 296 3.45 6.50 5.93
C ALA A 296 3.80 5.70 7.18
N HIS A 297 4.15 6.42 8.24
CA HIS A 297 4.33 5.89 9.58
C HIS A 297 3.71 6.82 10.62
N GLU A 298 3.21 6.22 11.69
CA GLU A 298 2.60 6.91 12.82
C GLU A 298 3.30 6.51 14.12
N LEU A 299 3.58 7.48 14.98
CA LEU A 299 4.02 7.26 16.35
C LEU A 299 3.05 7.98 17.29
N ASN A 300 2.77 7.36 18.43
CA ASN A 300 1.84 7.88 19.41
C ASN A 300 2.58 8.32 20.68
N ASP A 301 2.12 9.41 21.27
CA ASP A 301 2.49 9.87 22.59
C ASP A 301 1.27 10.56 23.25
N SER A 302 1.43 11.12 24.45
CA SER A 302 0.34 11.80 25.14
C SER A 302 0.85 12.82 26.15
N PHE A 303 0.00 13.78 26.49
CA PHE A 303 0.22 14.68 27.62
C PHE A 303 -1.07 14.85 28.42
N GLU A 304 -0.94 15.09 29.73
CA GLU A 304 -2.06 15.41 30.60
C GLU A 304 -2.24 16.92 30.66
N TYR A 305 -3.40 17.43 30.26
CA TYR A 305 -3.79 18.82 30.49
C TYR A 305 -4.43 18.90 31.88
N LEU A 306 -3.77 19.61 32.80
CA LEU A 306 -4.15 19.61 34.20
C LEU A 306 -5.42 20.43 34.48
N SER A 307 -6.01 20.20 35.65
CA SER A 307 -7.10 21.04 36.15
C SER A 307 -6.56 22.34 36.76
N LEU A 308 -7.23 23.45 36.47
CA LEU A 308 -6.96 24.77 37.03
C LEU A 308 -8.27 25.38 37.51
N ALA A 309 -8.38 25.60 38.83
CA ALA A 309 -9.40 26.45 39.42
C ALA A 309 -8.87 27.88 39.53
N ALA A 310 -9.40 28.79 38.72
CA ALA A 310 -9.02 30.20 38.72
C ALA A 310 -10.24 31.06 38.41
N PHE A 311 -10.37 32.21 39.06
CA PHE A 311 -11.47 33.14 38.83
C PHE A 311 -10.99 34.58 38.90
N ASP A 312 -11.83 35.49 38.43
CA ASP A 312 -11.66 36.93 38.55
C ASP A 312 -12.94 37.58 39.09
N VAL A 313 -12.80 38.73 39.72
CA VAL A 313 -13.91 39.60 40.15
C VAL A 313 -13.59 41.04 39.79
N ASP A 314 -14.50 41.72 39.13
CA ASP A 314 -14.28 43.09 38.63
C ASP A 314 -14.34 44.16 39.74
N ALA A 315 -15.06 43.90 40.82
CA ALA A 315 -15.24 44.83 41.92
C ALA A 315 -14.11 44.75 42.95
N SER A 316 -13.36 45.85 43.08
CA SER A 316 -12.37 46.02 44.16
C SER A 316 -12.96 46.64 45.43
N GLN A 317 -14.15 47.23 45.34
CA GLN A 317 -14.88 47.82 46.46
C GLN A 317 -16.38 47.76 46.20
N VAL A 318 -17.16 47.51 47.26
CA VAL A 318 -18.62 47.57 47.25
C VAL A 318 -19.04 48.66 48.24
N ILE A 319 -19.86 49.61 47.79
CA ILE A 319 -20.26 50.78 48.59
C ILE A 319 -21.77 50.74 48.83
N PHE A 320 -22.16 50.58 50.09
CA PHE A 320 -23.55 50.73 50.52
C PHE A 320 -23.83 52.15 51.01
N SER A 321 -25.01 52.66 50.69
CA SER A 321 -25.53 53.98 51.05
C SER A 321 -26.95 53.86 51.60
N GLY A 322 -27.09 53.87 52.93
CA GLY A 322 -28.41 53.78 53.58
C GLY A 322 -28.49 54.51 54.91
N GLN A 323 -29.67 54.47 55.52
CA GLN A 323 -29.93 55.05 56.85
C GLN A 323 -30.03 53.93 57.89
N ALA A 324 -29.83 54.26 59.16
CA ALA A 324 -30.04 53.31 60.24
C ALA A 324 -31.49 52.77 60.20
N GLY A 325 -31.63 51.45 60.20
CA GLY A 325 -32.92 50.76 60.10
C GLY A 325 -33.42 50.52 58.67
N SER A 326 -32.63 50.86 57.64
CA SER A 326 -32.94 50.53 56.24
C SER A 326 -32.03 49.41 55.73
N SER A 327 -32.24 49.01 54.47
CA SER A 327 -31.30 48.19 53.70
C SER A 327 -30.78 48.96 52.50
N ASP A 328 -29.65 48.53 51.95
CA ASP A 328 -29.16 48.99 50.65
C ASP A 328 -28.59 47.81 49.85
N GLU A 329 -28.68 47.87 48.53
CA GLU A 329 -28.35 46.77 47.62
C GLU A 329 -27.36 47.27 46.56
N VAL A 330 -26.27 46.52 46.37
CA VAL A 330 -25.35 46.69 45.25
C VAL A 330 -25.54 45.51 44.32
N LEU A 331 -26.17 45.79 43.19
CA LEU A 331 -26.49 44.78 42.19
C LEU A 331 -25.23 44.41 41.43
N GLY A 332 -25.01 43.10 41.27
CA GLY A 332 -24.06 42.61 40.28
C GLY A 332 -24.53 42.90 38.86
N ASP A 333 -23.67 42.58 37.90
CA ASP A 333 -24.08 42.41 36.51
C ASP A 333 -23.27 41.29 35.84
N LEU A 334 -23.37 41.17 34.52
CA LEU A 334 -22.63 40.21 33.71
C LEU A 334 -21.60 40.94 32.84
N ASN A 335 -20.90 41.91 33.40
CA ASN A 335 -19.96 42.74 32.69
C ASN A 335 -18.74 43.08 33.55
N MET A 336 -17.62 42.42 33.27
CA MET A 336 -16.33 42.63 33.96
C MET A 336 -15.73 44.06 33.86
N SER A 337 -16.38 44.98 33.13
CA SER A 337 -15.93 46.39 33.02
C SER A 337 -16.66 47.34 33.97
N THR A 338 -17.72 46.90 34.64
CA THR A 338 -18.56 47.71 35.55
C THR A 338 -18.13 47.51 37.00
N LEU A 339 -17.04 48.16 37.39
CA LEU A 339 -16.33 47.92 38.66
C LEU A 339 -17.15 48.18 39.95
N ASP A 340 -18.29 48.88 39.86
CA ASP A 340 -19.21 49.14 40.97
C ASP A 340 -20.38 48.13 41.05
N ARG A 341 -20.44 47.17 40.13
CA ARG A 341 -21.45 46.13 40.01
C ARG A 341 -20.77 44.76 39.93
N PRO A 342 -20.58 44.06 41.06
CA PRO A 342 -19.70 42.90 41.09
C PRO A 342 -20.13 41.78 40.14
N THR A 343 -19.18 41.31 39.33
CA THR A 343 -19.26 40.17 38.43
C THR A 343 -18.10 39.23 38.74
N VAL A 344 -18.37 37.92 38.80
CA VAL A 344 -17.33 36.89 38.86
C VAL A 344 -17.20 36.17 37.51
N ARG A 345 -15.98 35.82 37.14
CA ARG A 345 -15.65 35.10 35.90
C ARG A 345 -14.82 33.86 36.20
N ASN A 346 -15.13 32.74 35.56
CA ASN A 346 -14.24 31.57 35.58
C ASN A 346 -13.09 31.76 34.57
N LEU A 347 -11.86 31.66 35.05
CA LEU A 347 -10.62 31.74 34.28
C LEU A 347 -9.90 30.37 34.18
N GLY A 348 -10.47 29.32 34.75
CA GLY A 348 -9.96 27.96 34.73
C GLY A 348 -10.66 27.03 33.73
N ASN A 349 -10.30 25.76 33.75
CA ASN A 349 -10.94 24.68 32.96
C ASN A 349 -11.79 23.72 33.80
N VAL A 350 -12.04 24.04 35.07
CA VAL A 350 -12.98 23.29 35.91
C VAL A 350 -14.15 24.16 36.28
N MET A 351 -15.30 23.53 36.48
CA MET A 351 -16.47 24.18 37.05
C MET A 351 -16.13 24.74 38.44
N LEU A 352 -16.61 25.94 38.74
CA LEU A 352 -16.32 26.62 39.99
C LEU A 352 -17.55 26.83 40.86
N ASP A 353 -17.37 26.46 42.11
CA ASP A 353 -18.16 26.90 43.24
C ASP A 353 -17.39 27.98 44.02
N PHE A 354 -18.07 28.65 44.94
CA PHE A 354 -17.46 29.75 45.68
C PHE A 354 -17.59 29.59 47.19
N GLN A 355 -16.48 29.80 47.89
CA GLN A 355 -16.44 29.97 49.33
C GLN A 355 -16.52 31.46 49.68
N LEU A 356 -17.51 31.82 50.49
CA LEU A 356 -17.72 33.20 50.94
C LEU A 356 -17.59 33.30 52.46
N SER A 357 -16.89 34.33 52.92
CA SER A 357 -16.87 34.76 54.33
C SER A 357 -16.61 36.26 54.40
N GLY A 358 -16.76 36.86 55.58
CA GLY A 358 -16.43 38.26 55.74
C GLY A 358 -16.02 38.63 57.15
N THR A 359 -15.80 39.93 57.33
CA THR A 359 -15.65 40.55 58.65
C THR A 359 -16.84 41.44 58.95
N ASP A 360 -17.01 41.78 60.21
CA ASP A 360 -17.87 42.88 60.59
C ASP A 360 -17.48 44.16 59.86
N LEU A 361 -18.48 45.02 59.61
CA LEU A 361 -18.25 46.37 59.15
C LEU A 361 -18.11 47.25 60.39
N SER A 362 -16.93 47.80 60.64
CA SER A 362 -16.60 48.56 61.86
C SER A 362 -16.43 50.05 61.60
N SER A 363 -16.84 50.86 62.57
CA SER A 363 -16.56 52.30 62.65
C SER A 363 -15.84 52.63 63.97
N GLN A 364 -15.65 53.91 64.29
CA GLN A 364 -15.13 54.32 65.60
C GLN A 364 -16.16 54.20 66.74
N LEU A 365 -17.46 54.11 66.42
CA LEU A 365 -18.55 54.18 67.40
C LEU A 365 -19.26 52.84 67.56
N ASP A 366 -19.63 52.23 66.44
CA ASP A 366 -20.40 50.99 66.38
C ASP A 366 -19.81 50.00 65.37
N THR A 367 -20.34 48.78 65.43
CA THR A 367 -20.04 47.67 64.53
C THR A 367 -21.35 47.13 63.96
N ILE A 368 -21.35 46.80 62.66
CA ILE A 368 -22.43 46.06 62.00
C ILE A 368 -21.90 44.64 61.79
N ASP A 369 -22.59 43.66 62.39
CA ASP A 369 -22.19 42.25 62.31
C ASP A 369 -22.20 41.78 60.84
N VAL A 370 -21.20 40.97 60.47
CA VAL A 370 -21.09 40.38 59.13
C VAL A 370 -22.37 39.67 58.68
N SER A 371 -23.15 39.12 59.62
CA SER A 371 -24.44 38.47 59.33
C SER A 371 -25.53 39.45 58.87
N SER A 372 -25.23 40.75 58.79
CA SER A 372 -26.11 41.76 58.22
C SER A 372 -25.92 41.89 56.70
N VAL A 373 -24.94 41.19 56.12
CA VAL A 373 -24.68 41.18 54.68
C VAL A 373 -25.25 39.90 54.07
N GLU A 374 -26.20 40.07 53.16
CA GLU A 374 -26.75 39.01 52.30
C GLU A 374 -26.05 39.05 50.93
N TYR A 375 -25.93 37.89 50.29
CA TYR A 375 -25.42 37.76 48.92
C TYR A 375 -26.33 36.88 48.08
N THR A 376 -26.24 37.01 46.76
CA THR A 376 -26.82 36.07 45.78
C THR A 376 -26.04 36.10 44.47
N PHE A 377 -25.96 34.96 43.79
CA PHE A 377 -25.37 34.83 42.45
C PHE A 377 -26.41 34.82 41.31
N LEU A 378 -27.67 35.19 41.59
CA LEU A 378 -28.77 35.11 40.63
C LEU A 378 -29.65 36.38 40.64
N ASP A 379 -29.60 37.20 39.60
CA ASP A 379 -30.55 38.27 39.22
C ASP A 379 -31.23 39.04 40.40
N ASN A 380 -30.45 39.46 41.41
CA ASN A 380 -30.96 40.11 42.63
C ASN A 380 -32.01 39.29 43.44
N ASP A 381 -32.04 37.97 43.28
CA ASP A 381 -32.92 37.07 43.99
C ASP A 381 -32.26 36.52 45.26
N PHE A 382 -32.46 37.22 46.37
CA PHE A 382 -32.04 36.82 47.72
C PHE A 382 -32.88 35.68 48.32
N THR A 383 -33.81 35.11 47.56
CA THR A 383 -34.58 33.92 47.96
C THR A 383 -34.18 32.67 47.19
N SER A 384 -33.25 32.82 46.24
CA SER A 384 -32.76 31.71 45.43
C SER A 384 -31.94 30.71 46.26
N SER A 385 -31.69 29.54 45.68
CA SER A 385 -30.78 28.54 46.27
C SER A 385 -29.32 28.99 46.29
N LEU A 386 -28.98 30.07 45.59
CA LEU A 386 -27.63 30.67 45.55
C LEU A 386 -27.54 31.93 46.43
N ALA A 387 -28.56 32.17 47.25
CA ALA A 387 -28.59 33.27 48.19
C ALA A 387 -28.19 32.80 49.59
N GLY A 388 -27.44 33.66 50.29
CA GLY A 388 -26.95 33.36 51.63
C GLY A 388 -26.66 34.60 52.46
N VAL A 389 -26.21 34.37 53.68
CA VAL A 389 -25.81 35.41 54.64
C VAL A 389 -24.34 35.21 54.95
N LEU A 390 -23.53 36.26 54.87
CA LEU A 390 -22.12 36.17 55.19
C LEU A 390 -21.92 35.81 56.67
N GLY A 391 -20.92 34.96 56.91
CA GLY A 391 -20.45 34.62 58.24
C GLY A 391 -18.94 34.80 58.35
N TYR A 392 -18.44 34.64 59.58
CA TYR A 392 -17.00 34.63 59.86
C TYR A 392 -16.30 33.38 59.29
N SER A 393 -17.03 32.28 59.14
CA SER A 393 -16.54 31.03 58.56
C SER A 393 -16.92 30.96 57.09
N ALA A 394 -16.02 30.45 56.26
CA ALA A 394 -16.28 30.20 54.85
C ALA A 394 -17.44 29.19 54.67
N MET A 395 -18.42 29.57 53.86
CA MET A 395 -19.50 28.70 53.39
C MET A 395 -19.35 28.49 51.89
N VAL A 396 -19.50 27.24 51.43
CA VAL A 396 -19.46 26.89 50.01
C VAL A 396 -20.85 27.07 49.41
N GLU A 397 -20.92 27.75 48.27
CA GLU A 397 -22.10 27.88 47.44
C GLU A 397 -21.89 27.15 46.12
N GLU A 398 -22.82 26.25 45.79
CA GLU A 398 -22.84 25.42 44.58
C GLU A 398 -23.27 26.25 43.36
N VAL A 399 -22.47 27.26 43.00
CA VAL A 399 -22.74 28.18 41.88
C VAL A 399 -22.64 27.47 40.53
N ASN A 400 -21.83 26.41 40.44
CA ASN A 400 -21.62 25.62 39.21
C ASN A 400 -21.24 26.52 38.02
N LEU A 401 -20.27 27.41 38.21
CA LEU A 401 -19.80 28.32 37.17
C LEU A 401 -18.86 27.58 36.22
N GLU A 402 -19.40 27.14 35.09
CA GLU A 402 -18.68 26.43 34.04
C GLU A 402 -17.46 27.21 33.49
N PRO A 403 -16.44 26.52 32.96
CA PRO A 403 -15.32 27.15 32.27
C PRO A 403 -15.72 27.65 30.87
N GLY A 404 -15.10 28.75 30.41
CA GLY A 404 -15.31 29.27 29.07
C GLY A 404 -15.02 30.75 28.93
N GLU A 405 -14.95 31.24 27.68
CA GLU A 405 -14.51 32.61 27.37
C GLU A 405 -15.34 33.68 28.09
N ASN A 406 -16.66 33.52 28.21
CA ASN A 406 -17.54 34.51 28.85
C ASN A 406 -18.47 33.88 29.89
N MET A 407 -17.93 32.93 30.68
CA MET A 407 -18.69 32.31 31.75
C MET A 407 -18.66 33.19 33.00
N LEU A 408 -19.72 34.00 33.12
CA LEU A 408 -19.90 35.04 34.13
C LEU A 408 -21.07 34.70 35.06
N ARG A 409 -20.97 35.21 36.31
CA ARG A 409 -22.08 35.29 37.25
C ARG A 409 -22.08 36.65 37.93
N GLU A 410 -23.28 37.17 38.16
CA GLU A 410 -23.45 38.35 38.99
C GLU A 410 -23.10 38.00 40.44
N LEU A 411 -22.55 38.94 41.20
CA LEU A 411 -22.44 38.85 42.66
C LEU A 411 -23.19 40.04 43.26
N THR A 412 -24.43 39.81 43.64
CA THR A 412 -25.28 40.86 44.22
C THR A 412 -25.19 40.80 45.74
N LEU A 413 -25.02 41.97 46.36
CA LEU A 413 -24.82 42.11 47.80
C LEU A 413 -25.85 43.06 48.40
N LYS A 414 -26.31 42.76 49.61
CA LYS A 414 -27.25 43.59 50.35
C LYS A 414 -26.81 43.75 51.78
N LEU A 415 -26.85 45.00 52.27
CA LEU A 415 -26.56 45.32 53.66
C LEU A 415 -27.86 45.71 54.38
N LEU A 416 -28.18 44.98 55.45
CA LEU A 416 -29.20 45.37 56.43
C LEU A 416 -28.56 46.27 57.48
N ILE A 417 -28.93 47.55 57.52
CA ILE A 417 -28.31 48.52 58.44
C ILE A 417 -29.12 48.56 59.75
N PRO A 418 -28.56 48.16 60.90
CA PRO A 418 -29.31 48.15 62.15
C PRO A 418 -29.77 49.55 62.57
N ALA A 419 -30.97 49.66 63.16
CA ALA A 419 -31.51 50.95 63.61
C ALA A 419 -30.73 51.59 64.78
N SER A 420 -29.88 50.81 65.46
CA SER A 420 -29.12 51.24 66.64
C SER A 420 -27.78 51.87 66.33
N VAL A 421 -27.27 51.75 65.11
CA VAL A 421 -25.92 52.22 64.75
C VAL A 421 -25.89 53.73 64.47
N ALA A 422 -24.82 54.39 64.89
CA ALA A 422 -24.59 55.81 64.65
C ALA A 422 -24.29 56.09 63.17
N SER A 423 -24.56 57.33 62.73
CA SER A 423 -24.15 57.77 61.41
C SER A 423 -22.62 57.82 61.30
N GLY A 424 -22.08 57.26 60.22
CA GLY A 424 -20.64 57.20 60.00
C GLY A 424 -20.28 56.28 58.84
N SER A 425 -18.99 56.20 58.55
CA SER A 425 -18.43 55.24 57.60
C SER A 425 -18.06 53.95 58.33
N TYR A 426 -18.51 52.83 57.80
CA TYR A 426 -18.17 51.49 58.27
C TYR A 426 -17.36 50.78 57.19
N SER A 427 -16.42 49.93 57.60
CA SER A 427 -15.59 49.18 56.66
C SER A 427 -15.37 47.76 57.15
N GLY A 428 -15.40 46.82 56.22
CA GLY A 428 -15.16 45.40 56.45
C GLY A 428 -14.58 44.77 55.19
N SER A 429 -14.47 43.46 55.16
CA SER A 429 -13.96 42.71 54.02
C SER A 429 -14.86 41.54 53.67
N LEU A 430 -15.01 41.28 52.38
CA LEU A 430 -15.54 40.04 51.80
C LEU A 430 -14.34 39.21 51.33
N TYR A 431 -14.31 37.95 51.72
CA TYR A 431 -13.35 36.97 51.23
C TYR A 431 -14.08 35.99 50.33
N LEU A 432 -13.59 35.88 49.10
CA LEU A 432 -14.10 34.98 48.07
C LEU A 432 -12.97 34.04 47.65
N ALA A 433 -13.24 32.74 47.58
CA ALA A 433 -12.33 31.75 47.04
C ALA A 433 -13.08 30.81 46.08
N GLY A 434 -12.55 30.62 44.88
CA GLY A 434 -13.05 29.62 43.94
C GLY A 434 -12.65 28.21 44.39
N VAL A 435 -13.59 27.28 44.32
CA VAL A 435 -13.40 25.86 44.64
C VAL A 435 -13.80 25.07 43.40
N ALA A 436 -13.01 24.07 43.03
CA ALA A 436 -13.40 23.16 41.96
C ALA A 436 -14.67 22.39 42.39
N GLY A 437 -15.73 22.51 41.60
CA GLY A 437 -17.01 21.83 41.79
C GLY A 437 -17.01 20.37 41.38
#